data_AF-A0A934E4V1-F1
#
_entry.id   AF-A0A934E4V1-F1
#
_cell.length_a   1.000
_cell.length_b   1.000
_cell.length_c   1.000
_cell.angle_alpha   90.00
_cell.angle_beta   90.00
_cell.angle_gamma   90.00
#
_symmetry.space_group_name_H-M   'P 1'
#
loop_
_entity.id
_entity.type
_entity.pdbx_description
1 polymer ?
#
loop_
_entity_poly.entity_id
_entity_poly.type
_entity_poly.pdbx_seq_one_letter_code
_entity_poly.pdbx_strand_id
1 'polypeptide(L)'
;MRVAVVAAALLVAPRQAAAWNLYCTEIFNPHGQTTPPAGSTTLPGAQGGQNEDGFYQVGACEGTINCPTGLGGPEFAGLCTCDGIEGGVILNDGCANDPGNGTGFVYGTFDFGTVLKYTEANGKTPDIEPMAGNNSPNGGGEAVSVDWHIWGQGDLQVCDAAEPTNCICCYVPPPPK
;
A
#
# COMPACT_ATOMS: atom_id res chain seq x y z
N MET A 1 -23.72 59.71 14.06
CA MET A 1 -23.35 58.37 14.57
C MET A 1 -22.75 57.59 13.41
N ARG A 2 -21.44 57.32 13.43
CA ARG A 2 -20.78 56.48 12.41
C ARG A 2 -20.39 55.18 13.09
N VAL A 3 -20.97 54.06 12.64
CA VAL A 3 -20.68 52.72 13.13
C VAL A 3 -19.46 52.21 12.37
N ALA A 4 -18.35 51.99 13.06
CA ALA A 4 -17.18 51.35 12.49
C ALA A 4 -17.39 49.82 12.54
N VAL A 5 -17.45 49.18 11.38
CA VAL A 5 -17.47 47.72 11.26
C VAL A 5 -16.01 47.26 11.28
N VAL A 6 -15.62 46.56 12.34
CA VAL A 6 -14.29 45.93 12.45
C VAL A 6 -14.37 44.57 11.76
N ALA A 7 -13.81 44.46 10.57
CA ALA A 7 -13.61 43.18 9.90
C ALA A 7 -12.43 42.47 10.56
N ALA A 8 -12.71 41.42 11.35
CA ALA A 8 -11.69 40.53 11.86
C ALA A 8 -11.27 39.56 10.74
N ALA A 9 -10.11 39.82 10.13
CA ALA A 9 -9.49 38.87 9.21
C ALA A 9 -8.95 37.69 10.04
N LEU A 10 -9.61 36.53 9.95
CA LEU A 10 -9.10 35.27 10.47
C LEU A 10 -7.84 34.89 9.68
N LEU A 11 -6.68 35.09 10.29
CA LEU A 11 -5.40 34.57 9.81
C LEU A 11 -5.44 33.04 9.92
N VAL A 12 -5.71 32.36 8.81
CA VAL A 12 -5.49 30.92 8.69
C VAL A 12 -3.98 30.72 8.61
N ALA A 13 -3.36 30.31 9.71
CA ALA A 13 -1.98 29.88 9.69
C ALA A 13 -1.87 28.65 8.77
N PRO A 14 -0.86 28.58 7.89
CA PRO A 14 -0.62 27.36 7.12
C PRO A 14 -0.40 26.22 8.11
N ARG A 15 -1.15 25.13 7.97
CA ARG A 15 -0.81 23.90 8.68
C ARG A 15 0.60 23.52 8.22
N GLN A 16 1.50 23.29 9.18
CA GLN A 16 2.80 22.72 8.87
C GLN A 16 2.55 21.41 8.11
N ALA A 17 3.28 21.20 7.02
CA ALA A 17 3.23 19.92 6.32
C ALA A 17 3.60 18.84 7.33
N ALA A 18 2.61 18.05 7.73
CA ALA A 18 2.84 16.95 8.64
C ALA A 18 3.55 15.86 7.85
N ALA A 19 4.67 15.37 8.36
CA ALA A 19 5.42 14.31 7.70
C ALA A 19 4.62 13.01 7.83
N TRP A 20 4.05 12.55 6.71
CA TRP A 20 3.37 11.28 6.63
C TRP A 20 4.38 10.14 6.58
N ASN A 21 4.25 9.20 7.51
CA ASN A 21 4.97 7.93 7.45
C ASN A 21 4.22 7.01 6.48
N LEU A 22 4.92 6.53 5.47
CA LEU A 22 4.40 5.55 4.53
C LEU A 22 4.83 4.15 4.97
N TYR A 23 4.00 3.15 4.70
CA TYR A 23 4.39 1.76 4.82
C TYR A 23 3.84 0.92 3.69
N CYS A 24 4.59 -0.14 3.44
CA CYS A 24 4.20 -1.23 2.60
C CYS A 24 4.73 -2.50 3.25
N THR A 25 3.85 -3.22 3.92
CA THR A 25 4.22 -4.39 4.70
C THR A 25 3.72 -5.63 3.99
N GLU A 26 4.66 -6.53 3.68
CA GLU A 26 4.35 -7.83 3.15
C GLU A 26 3.63 -8.69 4.21
N ILE A 27 2.56 -9.38 3.82
CA ILE A 27 1.75 -10.23 4.69
C ILE A 27 1.53 -11.61 4.05
N PHE A 28 1.06 -12.58 4.85
CA PHE A 28 0.52 -13.82 4.30
C PHE A 28 -0.77 -13.57 3.55
N ASN A 29 -1.14 -14.48 2.64
CA ASN A 29 -2.53 -14.54 2.18
C ASN A 29 -3.44 -14.67 3.41
N PRO A 30 -4.26 -13.65 3.70
CA PRO A 30 -5.09 -13.66 4.90
C PRO A 30 -6.25 -14.66 4.78
N HIS A 31 -6.48 -15.25 3.59
CA HIS A 31 -7.36 -16.39 3.40
C HIS A 31 -6.62 -17.72 3.65
N GLY A 32 -6.84 -18.32 4.82
CA GLY A 32 -6.33 -19.64 5.17
C GLY A 32 -4.87 -19.70 5.63
N GLN A 33 -4.10 -18.61 5.51
CA GLN A 33 -2.70 -18.50 5.95
C GLN A 33 -1.77 -19.60 5.38
N THR A 34 -2.19 -20.29 4.32
CA THR A 34 -1.43 -21.39 3.72
C THR A 34 -0.48 -20.93 2.63
N THR A 35 -0.72 -19.76 2.03
CA THR A 35 0.18 -19.18 1.03
C THR A 35 1.17 -18.26 1.76
N PRO A 36 2.47 -18.58 1.73
CA PRO A 36 3.51 -17.78 2.37
C PRO A 36 3.59 -16.37 1.75
N PRO A 37 4.29 -15.42 2.40
CA PRO A 37 4.60 -14.15 1.77
C PRO A 37 5.37 -14.36 0.44
N ALA A 38 5.32 -13.35 -0.42
CA ALA A 38 6.10 -13.20 -1.65
C ALA A 38 7.61 -13.54 -1.48
N GLY A 39 8.14 -13.47 -0.27
CA GLY A 39 9.49 -13.92 0.08
C GLY A 39 10.57 -12.88 -0.21
N SER A 40 10.21 -11.59 -0.19
CA SER A 40 11.16 -10.48 -0.33
C SER A 40 12.21 -10.44 0.80
N THR A 41 12.00 -11.15 1.92
CA THR A 41 12.96 -11.23 3.03
C THR A 41 14.08 -12.25 2.82
N THR A 42 14.02 -13.07 1.77
CA THR A 42 15.15 -13.92 1.34
C THR A 42 15.86 -13.27 0.16
N LEU A 43 17.19 -13.12 0.29
CA LEU A 43 18.10 -12.37 -0.60
C LEU A 43 17.73 -12.36 -2.10
N PRO A 44 18.00 -11.25 -2.84
CA PRO A 44 17.81 -11.17 -4.28
C PRO A 44 18.49 -12.32 -5.02
N GLY A 45 17.73 -13.17 -5.73
CA GLY A 45 18.28 -14.34 -6.41
C GLY A 45 17.22 -15.13 -7.20
N ALA A 46 17.68 -16.07 -8.03
CA ALA A 46 16.86 -16.87 -8.96
C ALA A 46 15.84 -17.83 -8.29
N GLN A 47 15.68 -17.73 -6.98
CA GLN A 47 14.66 -18.43 -6.20
C GLN A 47 13.69 -17.36 -5.72
N GLY A 48 12.70 -17.04 -6.56
CA GLY A 48 11.52 -16.29 -6.09
C GLY A 48 10.91 -17.01 -4.89
N GLY A 49 10.31 -16.25 -3.97
CA GLY A 49 9.63 -16.86 -2.84
C GLY A 49 8.54 -17.82 -3.30
N GLN A 50 8.02 -18.61 -2.36
CA GLN A 50 6.97 -19.60 -2.64
C GLN A 50 5.65 -18.99 -3.14
N ASN A 51 5.55 -17.66 -3.17
CA ASN A 51 4.38 -16.93 -3.62
C ASN A 51 4.80 -15.94 -4.71
N GLU A 52 4.36 -16.23 -5.93
CA GLU A 52 4.59 -15.38 -7.12
C GLU A 52 3.83 -14.05 -7.02
N ASP A 53 2.88 -13.98 -6.08
CA ASP A 53 2.03 -12.83 -5.81
C ASP A 53 2.32 -12.29 -4.41
N GLY A 54 2.68 -11.02 -4.26
CA GLY A 54 2.84 -10.47 -2.91
C GLY A 54 1.50 -10.02 -2.34
N PHE A 55 1.22 -10.35 -1.08
CA PHE A 55 0.16 -9.69 -0.33
C PHE A 55 0.79 -8.57 0.48
N TYR A 56 0.21 -7.38 0.39
CA TYR A 56 0.73 -6.19 1.04
C TYR A 56 -0.39 -5.47 1.78
N GLN A 57 -0.04 -4.88 2.92
CA GLN A 57 -0.83 -3.83 3.53
C GLN A 57 -0.14 -2.49 3.27
N VAL A 58 -0.91 -1.50 2.83
CA VAL A 58 -0.40 -0.17 2.47
C VAL A 58 -1.13 0.93 3.23
N GLY A 59 -0.47 2.07 3.40
CA GLY A 59 -1.12 3.25 3.94
C GLY A 59 -0.14 4.37 4.32
N ALA A 60 -0.73 5.51 4.68
CA ALA A 60 -0.02 6.68 5.19
C ALA A 60 -0.53 7.00 6.61
N CYS A 61 0.39 7.35 7.52
CA CYS A 61 0.06 7.71 8.90
C CYS A 61 0.80 8.99 9.32
N GLU A 62 0.04 9.98 9.78
CA GLU A 62 0.57 11.13 10.52
C GLU A 62 0.75 10.70 11.98
N GLY A 63 1.83 9.97 12.27
CA GLY A 63 2.06 9.35 13.57
C GLY A 63 2.98 8.14 13.49
N THR A 64 3.01 7.32 14.53
CA THR A 64 3.73 6.06 14.56
C THR A 64 2.91 4.96 13.90
N ILE A 65 3.53 4.27 12.94
CA ILE A 65 3.00 3.03 12.40
C ILE A 65 3.42 1.89 13.32
N ASN A 66 2.44 1.19 13.88
CA ASN A 66 2.64 0.05 14.75
C ASN A 66 2.29 -1.22 13.98
N CYS A 67 3.31 -1.83 13.37
CA CYS A 67 3.20 -3.15 12.75
C CYS A 67 3.60 -4.21 13.80
N PRO A 68 2.68 -5.04 14.30
CA PRO A 68 3.00 -6.02 15.33
C PRO A 68 3.93 -7.08 14.74
N THR A 69 5.24 -7.00 14.99
CA THR A 69 6.19 -8.06 14.61
C THR A 69 5.73 -9.36 15.28
N GLY A 70 5.38 -10.37 14.50
CA GLY A 70 4.86 -11.63 15.01
C GLY A 70 5.75 -12.24 16.08
N LEU A 71 5.11 -12.97 16.99
CA LEU A 71 5.71 -13.73 18.10
C LEU A 71 6.63 -14.84 17.57
N GLY A 72 7.78 -14.50 16.98
CA GLY A 72 8.76 -15.49 16.54
C GLY A 72 9.81 -15.06 15.51
N GLY A 73 9.74 -13.87 14.91
CA GLY A 73 10.77 -13.43 13.94
C GLY A 73 10.39 -12.15 13.19
N PRO A 74 11.35 -11.52 12.48
CA PRO A 74 11.18 -10.22 11.82
C PRO A 74 10.25 -10.23 10.60
N GLU A 75 9.56 -11.33 10.31
CA GLU A 75 8.99 -11.58 8.98
C GLU A 75 7.45 -11.61 8.92
N PHE A 76 6.73 -11.54 10.04
CA PHE A 76 5.29 -11.83 10.01
C PHE A 76 4.50 -10.89 10.91
N ALA A 77 4.14 -9.72 10.39
CA ALA A 77 3.35 -8.76 11.16
C ALA A 77 1.84 -9.01 11.01
N GLY A 78 1.09 -8.93 12.11
CA GLY A 78 -0.35 -8.65 12.00
C GLY A 78 -0.59 -7.30 11.32
N LEU A 79 -1.85 -6.94 11.03
CA LEU A 79 -2.17 -5.67 10.37
C LEU A 79 -1.58 -4.49 11.17
N CYS A 80 -0.84 -3.64 10.47
CA CYS A 80 -0.31 -2.39 10.98
C CYS A 80 -1.46 -1.47 11.37
N THR A 81 -1.25 -0.71 12.44
CA THR A 81 -2.17 0.32 12.93
C THR A 81 -1.49 1.68 13.00
N CYS A 82 -2.26 2.75 12.86
CA CYS A 82 -1.80 4.14 13.00
C CYS A 82 -2.24 4.68 14.36
N ASP A 83 -1.32 5.27 15.14
CA ASP A 83 -1.65 5.93 16.41
C ASP A 83 -2.08 7.41 16.25
N GLY A 84 -2.03 7.92 15.03
CA GLY A 84 -2.33 9.30 14.67
C GLY A 84 -3.44 9.43 13.62
N ILE A 85 -3.23 10.25 12.59
CA ILE A 85 -4.22 10.47 11.53
C ILE A 85 -3.92 9.51 10.37
N GLU A 86 -4.93 8.76 9.96
CA GLU A 86 -4.88 7.90 8.79
C GLU A 86 -5.01 8.72 7.50
N GLY A 87 -4.18 8.38 6.51
CA GLY A 87 -4.10 9.06 5.23
C GLY A 87 -4.22 8.08 4.09
N GLY A 88 -4.67 8.60 2.95
CA GLY A 88 -4.73 7.84 1.72
C GLY A 88 -3.34 7.71 1.08
N VAL A 89 -3.17 6.65 0.30
CA VAL A 89 -2.00 6.44 -0.54
C VAL A 89 -2.38 6.39 -2.00
N ILE A 90 -1.48 6.83 -2.87
CA ILE A 90 -1.55 6.62 -4.31
C ILE A 90 -0.65 5.43 -4.64
N LEU A 91 -1.18 4.47 -5.39
CA LEU A 91 -0.43 3.31 -5.85
C LEU A 91 -0.04 3.48 -7.31
N ASN A 92 1.25 3.30 -7.61
CA ASN A 92 1.80 3.39 -8.96
C ASN A 92 2.60 2.14 -9.32
N ASP A 93 2.57 1.80 -10.61
CA ASP A 93 3.44 0.79 -11.20
C ASP A 93 4.83 1.38 -11.46
N GLY A 94 5.79 1.08 -10.60
CA GLY A 94 7.18 1.46 -10.81
C GLY A 94 7.81 2.24 -9.67
N CYS A 95 8.94 1.71 -9.22
CA CYS A 95 9.81 2.39 -8.28
C CYS A 95 10.87 3.23 -8.98
N ALA A 96 11.15 4.42 -8.46
CA ALA A 96 12.14 5.33 -9.03
C ALA A 96 13.55 4.74 -9.16
N ASN A 97 13.84 3.67 -8.42
CA ASN A 97 15.11 2.94 -8.43
C ASN A 97 15.01 1.50 -8.95
N ASP A 98 13.85 1.10 -9.49
CA ASP A 98 13.70 -0.23 -10.08
C ASP A 98 14.25 -0.19 -11.53
N PRO A 99 15.35 -0.91 -11.83
CA PRO A 99 15.87 -1.00 -13.19
C PRO A 99 14.92 -1.77 -14.14
N GLY A 100 13.83 -2.36 -13.65
CA GLY A 100 12.81 -3.07 -14.40
C GLY A 100 11.47 -2.31 -14.51
N ASN A 101 11.23 -1.69 -15.66
CA ASN A 101 9.91 -1.67 -16.33
C ASN A 101 8.64 -1.14 -15.63
N GLY A 102 8.71 -0.43 -14.51
CA GLY A 102 7.54 0.32 -14.04
C GLY A 102 6.96 1.25 -15.13
N THR A 103 5.65 1.17 -15.39
CA THR A 103 5.00 1.99 -16.44
C THR A 103 4.66 3.42 -16.01
N GLY A 104 4.70 3.70 -14.70
CA GLY A 104 4.16 4.91 -14.10
C GLY A 104 2.62 4.93 -14.07
N PHE A 105 1.96 3.80 -14.31
CA PHE A 105 0.50 3.70 -14.26
C PHE A 105 0.00 3.93 -12.82
N VAL A 106 -0.99 4.80 -12.67
CA VAL A 106 -1.60 5.13 -11.37
C VAL A 106 -2.88 4.31 -11.19
N TYR A 107 -2.91 3.44 -10.19
CA TYR A 107 -4.06 2.56 -9.92
C TYR A 107 -5.21 3.28 -9.20
N GLY A 108 -4.90 4.34 -8.45
CA GLY A 108 -5.89 5.14 -7.73
C GLY A 108 -5.41 5.56 -6.35
N THR A 109 -6.36 6.04 -5.54
CA THR A 109 -6.16 6.38 -4.13
C THR A 109 -6.80 5.32 -3.25
N PHE A 110 -6.11 4.90 -2.21
CA PHE A 110 -6.50 3.83 -1.30
C PHE A 110 -6.42 4.31 0.14
N ASP A 111 -7.32 3.84 0.99
CA ASP A 111 -7.36 4.20 2.40
C ASP A 111 -6.23 3.50 3.18
N PHE A 112 -5.90 4.02 4.35
CA PHE A 112 -4.96 3.38 5.26
C PHE A 112 -5.40 1.95 5.57
N GLY A 113 -4.44 1.02 5.54
CA GLY A 113 -4.69 -0.36 5.92
C GLY A 113 -5.28 -1.22 4.80
N THR A 114 -5.45 -0.66 3.60
CA THR A 114 -5.85 -1.42 2.41
C THR A 114 -4.91 -2.61 2.23
N VAL A 115 -5.51 -3.80 2.11
CA VAL A 115 -4.80 -5.03 1.83
C VAL A 115 -4.94 -5.36 0.36
N LEU A 116 -3.82 -5.58 -0.31
CA LEU A 116 -3.80 -5.85 -1.74
C LEU A 116 -2.98 -7.08 -2.05
N LYS A 117 -3.36 -7.77 -3.12
CA LYS A 117 -2.55 -8.72 -3.84
C LYS A 117 -1.92 -7.99 -5.01
N TYR A 118 -0.59 -7.96 -5.08
CA TYR A 118 0.14 -7.38 -6.22
C TYR A 118 0.93 -8.47 -6.94
N THR A 119 0.73 -8.54 -8.25
CA THR A 119 1.41 -9.49 -9.14
C THR A 119 2.25 -8.72 -10.15
N GLU A 120 3.56 -8.98 -10.17
CA GLU A 120 4.41 -8.52 -11.27
C GLU A 120 4.06 -9.30 -12.55
N ALA A 121 3.75 -8.59 -13.62
CA ALA A 121 3.20 -9.09 -14.85
C ALA A 121 3.88 -8.42 -16.05
N ASN A 122 5.19 -8.59 -16.14
CA ASN A 122 6.04 -8.01 -17.18
C ASN A 122 5.47 -8.17 -18.59
N GLY A 123 5.31 -7.04 -19.29
CA GLY A 123 4.77 -6.98 -20.65
C GLY A 123 3.25 -7.07 -20.76
N LYS A 124 2.51 -7.19 -19.65
CA LYS A 124 1.04 -7.03 -19.64
C LYS A 124 0.66 -5.58 -19.34
N THR A 125 -0.50 -5.16 -19.84
CA THR A 125 -1.06 -3.86 -19.45
C THR A 125 -1.38 -3.89 -17.95
N PRO A 126 -0.95 -2.89 -17.16
CA PRO A 126 -1.32 -2.80 -15.76
C PRO A 126 -2.83 -2.79 -15.59
N ASP A 127 -3.32 -3.47 -14.55
CA ASP A 127 -4.74 -3.64 -14.29
C ASP A 127 -5.04 -3.73 -12.80
N ILE A 128 -6.29 -3.48 -12.42
CA ILE A 128 -6.77 -3.57 -11.05
C ILE A 128 -8.22 -4.06 -11.02
N GLU A 129 -8.49 -5.02 -10.14
CA GLU A 129 -9.84 -5.48 -9.86
C GLU A 129 -10.09 -5.62 -8.35
N PRO A 130 -11.32 -5.38 -7.87
CA PRO A 130 -11.68 -5.71 -6.49
C PRO A 130 -11.61 -7.22 -6.28
N MET A 131 -11.04 -7.67 -5.15
CA MET A 131 -10.97 -9.09 -4.86
C MET A 131 -12.38 -9.65 -4.59
N ALA A 132 -12.65 -10.85 -5.09
CA ALA A 132 -13.92 -11.54 -4.88
C ALA A 132 -14.14 -11.80 -3.38
N GLY A 133 -15.14 -11.13 -2.79
CA GLY A 133 -15.47 -11.21 -1.36
C GLY A 133 -15.90 -9.88 -0.77
N ASN A 134 -15.04 -8.86 -0.83
CA ASN A 134 -15.27 -7.57 -0.15
C ASN A 134 -16.35 -6.67 -0.79
N ASN A 135 -16.81 -6.99 -2.01
CA ASN A 135 -17.87 -6.25 -2.70
C ASN A 135 -18.98 -7.15 -3.27
N SER A 136 -19.09 -8.41 -2.83
CA SER A 136 -20.17 -9.30 -3.27
C SER A 136 -21.47 -9.00 -2.52
N PRO A 137 -22.57 -8.59 -3.19
CA PRO A 137 -23.87 -8.37 -2.54
C PRO A 137 -24.47 -9.64 -1.91
N ASN A 138 -23.87 -10.81 -2.17
CA ASN A 138 -24.33 -12.10 -1.68
C ASN A 138 -23.46 -12.68 -0.54
N GLY A 139 -22.51 -11.92 0.01
CA GLY A 139 -21.92 -12.14 1.35
C GLY A 139 -21.46 -13.57 1.65
N GLY A 140 -20.96 -14.29 0.67
CA GLY A 140 -20.64 -15.71 0.79
C GLY A 140 -19.13 -15.93 0.90
N GLY A 141 -18.58 -15.90 2.11
CA GLY A 141 -17.38 -16.66 2.54
C GLY A 141 -16.05 -16.51 1.80
N GLU A 142 -15.96 -15.73 0.72
CA GLU A 142 -14.75 -15.53 -0.08
C GLU A 142 -13.95 -14.31 0.41
N ALA A 143 -12.62 -14.37 0.26
CA ALA A 143 -11.58 -13.56 0.89
C ALA A 143 -11.97 -12.10 1.23
N VAL A 144 -12.56 -11.89 2.41
CA VAL A 144 -12.89 -10.55 2.95
C VAL A 144 -11.67 -9.77 3.46
N SER A 145 -10.48 -10.32 3.27
CA SER A 145 -9.24 -9.86 3.88
C SER A 145 -8.23 -9.34 2.88
N VAL A 146 -8.54 -9.39 1.58
CA VAL A 146 -7.81 -8.71 0.51
C VAL A 146 -8.83 -7.86 -0.23
N ASP A 147 -8.52 -6.58 -0.42
CA ASP A 147 -9.42 -5.61 -1.04
C ASP A 147 -9.29 -5.60 -2.56
N TRP A 148 -8.05 -5.72 -3.05
CA TRP A 148 -7.71 -5.53 -4.47
C TRP A 148 -6.71 -6.57 -4.98
N HIS A 149 -6.86 -6.97 -6.24
CA HIS A 149 -5.80 -7.61 -7.02
C HIS A 149 -5.31 -6.63 -8.08
N ILE A 150 -4.02 -6.34 -8.03
CA ILE A 150 -3.31 -5.41 -8.90
C ILE A 150 -2.26 -6.17 -9.71
N TRP A 151 -2.16 -5.87 -11.00
CA TRP A 151 -1.09 -6.34 -11.88
C TRP A 151 -0.30 -5.15 -12.40
N GLY A 152 1.02 -5.17 -12.22
CA GLY A 152 1.94 -4.15 -12.75
C GLY A 152 3.14 -4.74 -13.47
N GLN A 153 3.97 -3.90 -14.09
CA GLN A 153 5.18 -4.34 -14.81
C GLN A 153 6.48 -4.18 -14.01
N GLY A 154 6.41 -3.68 -12.78
CA GLY A 154 7.56 -3.64 -11.88
C GLY A 154 7.14 -3.57 -10.42
N ASP A 155 8.05 -3.10 -9.57
CA ASP A 155 7.79 -2.90 -8.15
C ASP A 155 6.64 -1.92 -7.91
N LEU A 156 5.86 -2.18 -6.86
CA LEU A 156 4.77 -1.30 -6.44
C LEU A 156 5.33 -0.08 -5.70
N GLN A 157 5.01 1.11 -6.19
CA GLN A 157 5.31 2.36 -5.49
C GLN A 157 4.09 2.85 -4.72
N VAL A 158 4.31 3.21 -3.46
CA VAL A 158 3.28 3.78 -2.57
C VAL A 158 3.67 5.22 -2.28
N CYS A 159 2.80 6.15 -2.68
CA CYS A 159 2.99 7.58 -2.44
C CYS A 159 1.93 8.12 -1.50
N ASP A 160 2.25 9.15 -0.72
CA ASP A 160 1.25 9.88 0.05
C ASP A 160 0.27 10.61 -0.89
N ALA A 161 -1.03 10.46 -0.67
CA ALA A 161 -2.03 11.17 -1.46
C ALA A 161 -2.03 12.69 -1.20
N ALA A 162 -1.62 13.13 0.00
CA ALA A 162 -1.51 14.55 0.35
C ALA A 162 -0.22 15.18 -0.20
N GLU A 163 0.87 14.40 -0.27
CA GLU A 163 2.16 14.81 -0.83
C GLU A 163 2.71 13.74 -1.81
N PRO A 164 2.26 13.72 -3.08
CA PRO A 164 2.60 12.66 -4.05
C PRO A 164 4.09 12.55 -4.42
N THR A 165 4.94 13.44 -3.90
CA THR A 165 6.40 13.36 -4.02
C THR A 165 7.05 12.55 -2.91
N ASN A 166 6.35 12.30 -1.81
CA ASN A 166 6.76 11.40 -0.74
C ASN A 166 6.31 9.98 -1.10
N CYS A 167 7.25 9.09 -1.42
CA CYS A 167 6.95 7.73 -1.87
C CYS A 167 7.95 6.72 -1.31
N ILE A 168 7.49 5.48 -1.15
CA ILE A 168 8.30 4.30 -0.83
C ILE A 168 8.09 3.19 -1.87
N CYS A 169 8.94 2.17 -1.81
CA CYS A 169 8.90 1.02 -2.69
C CYS A 169 8.53 -0.25 -1.95
N CYS A 170 7.55 -0.98 -2.49
CA CYS A 170 7.29 -2.36 -2.17
C CYS A 170 8.02 -3.23 -3.18
N TYR A 171 9.04 -3.96 -2.73
CA TYR A 171 9.72 -4.91 -3.62
C TYR A 171 8.82 -6.11 -3.87
N VAL A 172 8.54 -6.36 -5.14
CA VAL A 172 7.69 -7.45 -5.61
C VAL A 172 8.61 -8.53 -6.20
N PRO A 173 8.46 -9.80 -5.82
CA PRO A 173 9.24 -10.86 -6.43
C PRO A 173 8.89 -10.97 -7.92
N PRO A 174 9.90 -11.13 -8.79
CA PRO A 174 9.65 -11.35 -10.21
C PRO A 174 8.98 -12.71 -10.44
N PRO A 175 8.19 -12.85 -11.52
CA PRO A 175 7.58 -14.12 -11.88
C PRO A 175 8.64 -15.22 -12.07
N PRO A 176 8.35 -16.47 -11.68
CA PRO A 176 9.23 -17.58 -11.99
C PRO A 176 9.37 -17.77 -13.51
N LYS A 177 10.57 -18.24 -13.90
CA LYS A 177 10.96 -18.46 -15.30
C LYS A 177 10.58 -19.84 -15.81
#